data_AF-G4YNI3-F1
#
_entry.id   AF-G4YNI3-F1
#
_cell.length_a   1.000
_cell.length_b   1.000
_cell.length_c   1.000
_cell.angle_alpha   90.00
_cell.angle_beta   90.00
_cell.angle_gamma   90.00
#
_symmetry.space_group_name_H-M   'P 1'
#
loop_
_entity.id
_entity.type
_entity.pdbx_description
1 polymer ?
#
loop_
_entity_poly.entity_id
_entity_poly.type
_entity_poly.pdbx_seq_one_letter_code
_entity_poly.pdbx_strand_id
1 'polypeptide(L)'
;MNVLTSADLSADGAPLLRTGAGDDEEFLLASFSNVEIHAAASDMGEDDDRETQTLPHSGAAGALFVTTSRVVWLGAPMGAHVGYAWEMSSVTLHAISRDPAAFPKPCLYCQISNQDVSEVRFVPADDKTLQEVFDAFCKSAEMNPYDDDEDDDDGWICDEDEVADGARAAQLAAHFDSMLQVSPGLQNGSTEAGQFDDADEDSLL
;
A
#
# COMPACT_ATOMS: atom_id res chain seq x y z
N MET A 1 19.17 1.30 -2.06
CA MET A 1 18.99 0.21 -3.06
C MET A 1 20.31 -0.56 -3.17
N ASN A 2 20.30 -1.89 -3.39
CA ASN A 2 21.55 -2.62 -3.62
C ASN A 2 21.79 -2.81 -5.12
N VAL A 3 22.86 -2.20 -5.65
CA VAL A 3 23.29 -2.41 -7.04
C VAL A 3 24.07 -3.71 -7.12
N LEU A 4 23.69 -4.59 -8.04
CA LEU A 4 24.30 -5.90 -8.21
C LEU A 4 25.39 -5.87 -9.28
N THR A 5 26.42 -6.67 -9.05
CA THR A 5 27.57 -6.89 -9.94
C THR A 5 27.67 -8.37 -10.34
N SER A 6 28.59 -8.69 -11.25
CA SER A 6 28.84 -10.09 -11.63
C SER A 6 29.30 -10.97 -10.47
N ALA A 7 29.81 -10.39 -9.37
CA ALA A 7 30.21 -11.14 -8.18
C ALA A 7 29.01 -11.62 -7.36
N ASP A 8 27.83 -11.01 -7.55
CA ASP A 8 26.58 -11.33 -6.84
C ASP A 8 25.77 -12.42 -7.56
N LEU A 9 26.34 -13.01 -8.61
CA LEU A 9 25.71 -14.03 -9.44
C LEU A 9 26.35 -15.40 -9.24
N SER A 10 25.52 -16.43 -9.29
CA SER A 10 25.97 -17.82 -9.36
C SER A 10 26.55 -18.14 -10.74
N ALA A 11 27.17 -19.32 -10.88
CA ALA A 11 27.71 -19.78 -12.15
C ALA A 11 26.65 -19.88 -13.27
N ASP A 12 25.38 -20.06 -12.89
CA ASP A 12 24.24 -20.17 -13.82
C ASP A 12 23.59 -18.81 -14.13
N GLY A 13 24.12 -17.71 -13.58
CA GLY A 13 23.60 -16.35 -13.77
C GLY A 13 22.38 -16.00 -12.90
N ALA A 14 22.00 -16.87 -11.97
CA ALA A 14 21.00 -16.57 -10.94
C ALA A 14 21.62 -15.74 -9.80
N PRO A 15 20.84 -14.97 -9.03
CA PRO A 15 21.39 -14.25 -7.89
C PRO A 15 21.92 -15.22 -6.82
N LEU A 16 23.04 -14.87 -6.19
CA LEU A 16 23.54 -15.56 -5.01
C LEU A 16 22.62 -15.28 -3.82
N LEU A 17 21.99 -16.33 -3.31
CA LEU A 17 21.15 -16.26 -2.12
C LEU A 17 22.01 -16.24 -0.86
N ARG A 18 21.54 -15.55 0.18
CA ARG A 18 22.18 -15.55 1.50
C ARG A 18 22.03 -16.94 2.14
N THR A 19 23.15 -17.63 2.34
CA THR A 19 23.20 -18.91 3.05
C THR A 19 23.72 -18.70 4.47
N GLY A 20 22.82 -18.36 5.39
CA GLY A 20 23.10 -18.26 6.83
C GLY A 20 22.74 -19.56 7.58
N ALA A 21 23.02 -19.61 8.89
CA ALA A 21 22.47 -20.65 9.76
C ALA A 21 21.34 -20.05 10.61
N GLY A 22 20.13 -20.60 10.51
CA GLY A 22 18.95 -20.09 11.23
C GLY A 22 18.10 -19.16 10.36
N ASP A 23 17.52 -18.12 10.96
CA ASP A 23 16.53 -17.22 10.32
C ASP A 23 17.12 -16.32 9.21
N ASP A 24 18.45 -16.34 9.02
CA ASP A 24 19.16 -15.60 7.97
C ASP A 24 19.23 -16.36 6.62
N GLU A 25 18.59 -17.53 6.50
CA GLU A 25 18.58 -18.33 5.26
C GLU A 25 17.56 -17.78 4.25
N GLU A 26 18.06 -17.39 3.07
CA GLU A 26 17.25 -16.85 1.98
C GLU A 26 16.92 -17.93 0.95
N PHE A 27 15.63 -18.12 0.64
CA PHE A 27 15.18 -19.09 -0.36
C PHE A 27 14.53 -18.40 -1.55
N LEU A 28 14.68 -18.99 -2.75
CA LEU A 28 13.98 -18.52 -3.95
C LEU A 28 12.52 -18.97 -3.93
N LEU A 29 11.58 -18.03 -4.05
CA LEU A 29 10.15 -18.32 -4.17
C LEU A 29 9.71 -18.50 -5.62
N ALA A 30 10.15 -17.59 -6.49
CA ALA A 30 9.80 -17.59 -7.90
C ALA A 30 10.84 -16.86 -8.75
N SER A 31 10.94 -17.24 -10.02
CA SER A 31 11.74 -16.54 -11.02
C SER A 31 10.94 -16.34 -12.29
N PHE A 32 11.13 -15.19 -12.91
CA PHE A 32 10.40 -14.74 -14.10
C PHE A 32 11.39 -14.20 -15.10
N SER A 33 11.16 -14.51 -16.38
CA SER A 33 12.01 -14.03 -17.48
C SER A 33 11.28 -12.98 -18.30
N ASN A 34 12.03 -12.14 -19.00
CA ASN A 34 11.50 -11.09 -19.86
C ASN A 34 10.58 -10.10 -19.11
N VAL A 35 10.98 -9.70 -17.92
CA VAL A 35 10.32 -8.67 -17.11
C VAL A 35 11.05 -7.36 -17.31
N GLU A 36 10.36 -6.35 -17.83
CA GLU A 36 10.89 -4.99 -18.01
C GLU A 36 10.80 -4.22 -16.69
N ILE A 37 11.83 -3.43 -16.38
CA ILE A 37 11.88 -2.62 -15.16
C ILE A 37 11.82 -1.13 -15.50
N HIS A 38 11.03 -0.36 -14.75
CA HIS A 38 11.11 1.09 -14.74
C HIS A 38 11.28 1.56 -13.31
N ALA A 39 12.41 2.20 -13.01
CA ALA A 39 12.69 2.71 -11.69
C ALA A 39 12.97 4.22 -11.77
N ALA A 40 12.28 4.99 -10.91
CA ALA A 40 12.45 6.42 -10.78
C ALA A 40 13.34 6.72 -9.56
N ALA A 41 14.34 7.58 -9.74
CA ALA A 41 15.13 8.06 -8.61
C ALA A 41 14.25 8.94 -7.71
N SER A 42 14.49 8.90 -6.40
CA SER A 42 13.86 9.82 -5.47
C SER A 42 14.40 11.22 -5.70
N ASP A 43 13.51 12.15 -6.06
CA ASP A 43 13.84 13.56 -6.23
C ASP A 43 14.12 14.19 -4.86
N MET A 44 15.39 14.51 -4.61
CA MET A 44 15.87 15.17 -3.40
C MET A 44 16.16 16.67 -3.65
N GLY A 45 15.72 17.24 -4.77
CA GLY A 45 15.97 18.63 -5.14
C GLY A 45 14.74 19.53 -4.96
N GLU A 46 14.92 20.70 -4.35
CA GLU A 46 13.95 21.81 -4.37
C GLU A 46 13.99 22.60 -5.71
N ASP A 47 14.68 22.08 -6.72
CA ASP A 47 14.81 22.73 -8.02
C ASP A 47 13.72 22.23 -8.98
N ASP A 48 12.78 23.12 -9.30
CA ASP A 48 11.58 22.97 -10.16
C ASP A 48 11.89 22.69 -11.64
N ASP A 49 12.82 21.77 -11.93
CA ASP A 49 13.09 21.24 -13.27
C ASP A 49 12.63 19.77 -13.30
N ARG A 50 11.33 19.59 -13.56
CA ARG A 50 10.56 18.32 -13.53
C ARG A 50 11.01 17.26 -14.57
N GLU A 51 12.26 16.82 -14.53
CA GLU A 51 12.69 15.60 -15.23
C GLU A 51 12.90 14.49 -14.20
N THR A 52 11.95 13.54 -14.13
CA THR A 52 12.09 12.31 -13.34
C THR A 52 13.34 11.56 -13.80
N GLN A 53 14.41 11.64 -13.02
CA GLN A 53 15.66 10.99 -13.37
C GLN A 53 15.48 9.47 -13.24
N THR A 54 15.44 8.78 -14.37
CA THR A 54 15.30 7.32 -14.40
C THR A 54 16.64 6.63 -14.16
N LEU A 55 16.64 5.53 -13.43
CA LEU A 55 17.85 4.75 -13.18
C LEU A 55 18.41 4.09 -14.46
N PRO A 56 19.69 3.68 -14.45
CA PRO A 56 20.22 2.77 -15.46
C PRO A 56 19.32 1.52 -15.60
N HIS A 57 19.25 0.95 -16.80
CA HIS A 57 18.34 -0.16 -17.13
C HIS A 57 16.82 0.14 -17.09
N SER A 58 16.37 1.37 -16.82
CA SER A 58 14.95 1.71 -16.97
C SER A 58 14.47 1.47 -18.41
N GLY A 59 13.39 0.71 -18.59
CA GLY A 59 12.88 0.22 -19.87
C GLY A 59 13.61 -1.00 -20.43
N ALA A 60 14.58 -1.59 -19.73
CA ALA A 60 15.23 -2.82 -20.16
C ALA A 60 14.46 -4.05 -19.67
N ALA A 61 14.44 -5.11 -20.48
CA ALA A 61 13.92 -6.41 -20.10
C ALA A 61 15.01 -7.28 -19.46
N GLY A 62 14.63 -8.03 -18.42
CA GLY A 62 15.54 -8.84 -17.62
C GLY A 62 14.84 -10.03 -16.97
N ALA A 63 15.51 -10.61 -15.98
CA ALA A 63 14.96 -11.66 -15.13
C ALA A 63 14.67 -11.12 -13.73
N LEU A 64 13.48 -11.39 -13.21
CA LEU A 64 13.03 -11.02 -11.88
C LEU A 64 13.04 -12.27 -11.00
N PHE A 65 13.64 -12.16 -9.82
CA PHE A 65 13.69 -13.20 -8.81
C PHE A 65 13.07 -12.66 -7.54
N VAL A 66 12.15 -13.42 -6.96
CA VAL A 66 11.53 -13.10 -5.68
C VAL A 66 11.98 -14.15 -4.69
N THR A 67 12.60 -13.71 -3.60
CA THR A 67 13.09 -14.57 -2.54
C THR A 67 12.23 -14.40 -1.29
N THR A 68 12.55 -15.15 -0.24
CA THR A 68 11.92 -15.02 1.08
C THR A 68 12.22 -13.69 1.75
N SER A 69 13.25 -12.95 1.34
CA SER A 69 13.70 -11.72 2.02
C SER A 69 13.83 -10.52 1.08
N ARG A 70 13.97 -10.75 -0.23
CA ARG A 70 14.34 -9.72 -1.20
C ARG A 70 13.69 -9.91 -2.56
N VAL A 71 13.63 -8.82 -3.29
CA VAL A 71 13.30 -8.80 -4.72
C VAL A 71 14.56 -8.42 -5.49
N VAL A 72 14.90 -9.22 -6.49
CA VAL A 72 16.11 -9.05 -7.29
C VAL A 72 15.76 -8.99 -8.78
N TRP A 73 16.18 -7.95 -9.46
CA TRP A 73 16.04 -7.83 -10.91
C TRP A 73 17.41 -7.78 -11.58
N LEU A 74 17.60 -8.60 -12.61
CA LEU A 74 18.84 -8.74 -13.36
C LEU A 74 18.62 -8.43 -14.84
N GLY A 75 19.39 -7.50 -15.39
CA GLY A 75 19.37 -7.12 -16.79
C GLY A 75 20.62 -7.58 -17.55
N ALA A 76 20.71 -7.18 -18.82
CA ALA A 76 21.96 -7.34 -19.56
C ALA A 76 23.09 -6.51 -18.89
N PRO A 77 24.31 -7.05 -18.73
CA PRO A 77 25.40 -6.33 -18.06
C PRO A 77 25.71 -4.98 -18.73
N MET A 78 25.68 -3.91 -17.94
CA MET A 78 26.12 -2.57 -18.34
C MET A 78 27.39 -2.20 -17.57
N GLY A 79 28.54 -2.52 -18.14
CA GLY A 79 29.82 -2.38 -17.44
C GLY A 79 29.94 -3.37 -16.30
N ALA A 80 30.11 -2.88 -15.07
CA ALA A 80 30.19 -3.71 -13.88
C ALA A 80 28.82 -4.02 -13.25
N HIS A 81 27.76 -3.32 -13.66
CA HIS A 81 26.43 -3.42 -13.07
C HIS A 81 25.57 -4.41 -13.86
N VAL A 82 24.89 -5.31 -13.15
CA VAL A 82 24.05 -6.36 -13.75
C VAL A 82 22.60 -6.27 -13.31
N GLY A 83 22.27 -5.44 -12.33
CA GLY A 83 20.89 -5.31 -11.85
C GLY A 83 20.77 -4.64 -10.49
N TYR A 84 19.63 -4.87 -9.84
CA TYR A 84 19.22 -4.23 -8.60
C TYR A 84 18.57 -5.23 -7.64
N ALA A 85 18.72 -5.00 -6.35
CA ALA A 85 18.04 -5.73 -5.30
C ALA A 85 17.47 -4.78 -4.23
N TRP A 86 16.30 -5.13 -3.72
CA TRP A 86 15.63 -4.45 -2.63
C TRP A 86 15.22 -5.48 -1.57
N GLU A 87 15.41 -5.14 -0.29
CA GLU A 87 14.82 -5.92 0.79
C GLU A 87 13.31 -5.82 0.71
N MET A 88 12.61 -6.92 0.99
CA MET A 88 11.15 -6.94 0.96
C MET A 88 10.57 -5.96 1.98
N SER A 89 11.20 -5.79 3.14
CA SER A 89 10.82 -4.80 4.15
C SER A 89 10.94 -3.34 3.66
N SER A 90 11.74 -3.07 2.62
CA SER A 90 11.81 -1.74 1.99
C SER A 90 10.67 -1.49 0.98
N VAL A 91 9.96 -2.54 0.55
CA VAL A 91 8.80 -2.42 -0.33
C VAL A 91 7.58 -2.08 0.52
N THR A 92 7.22 -0.80 0.57
CA THR A 92 6.08 -0.31 1.38
C THR A 92 4.74 -0.83 0.87
N LEU A 93 4.61 -0.94 -0.45
CA LEU A 93 3.39 -1.42 -1.11
C LEU A 93 3.76 -2.01 -2.47
N HIS A 94 3.06 -3.06 -2.87
CA HIS A 94 3.02 -3.53 -4.24
C HIS A 94 1.56 -3.71 -4.70
N ALA A 95 1.25 -3.32 -5.93
CA ALA A 95 -0.10 -3.44 -6.49
C ALA A 95 -0.07 -3.64 -8.00
N ILE A 96 -1.04 -4.36 -8.54
CA ILE A 96 -1.23 -4.48 -9.98
C ILE A 96 -1.86 -3.18 -10.51
N SER A 97 -1.17 -2.53 -11.44
CA SER A 97 -1.65 -1.35 -12.17
C SER A 97 -1.94 -1.70 -13.62
N ARG A 98 -3.17 -1.41 -14.08
CA ARG A 98 -3.62 -1.62 -15.46
C ARG A 98 -4.14 -0.35 -16.12
N ASP A 99 -3.99 0.80 -15.46
CA ASP A 99 -4.50 2.07 -15.96
C ASP A 99 -3.54 2.66 -17.01
N PRO A 100 -3.92 2.72 -18.30
CA PRO A 100 -3.07 3.26 -19.35
C PRO A 100 -2.82 4.76 -19.21
N ALA A 101 -3.66 5.48 -18.45
CA ALA A 101 -3.43 6.90 -18.15
C ALA A 101 -2.27 7.08 -17.16
N ALA A 102 -2.09 6.13 -16.24
CA ALA A 102 -0.99 6.13 -15.27
C ALA A 102 0.30 5.55 -15.87
N PHE A 103 0.21 4.43 -16.58
CA PHE A 103 1.35 3.81 -17.25
C PHE A 103 0.89 2.95 -18.46
N PRO A 104 1.53 3.04 -19.65
CA PRO A 104 0.97 2.46 -20.89
C PRO A 104 0.82 0.93 -20.91
N LYS A 105 1.54 0.20 -20.05
CA LYS A 105 1.56 -1.28 -20.02
C LYS A 105 1.06 -1.78 -18.66
N PRO A 106 0.32 -2.91 -18.58
CA PRO A 106 0.01 -3.53 -17.30
C PRO A 106 1.29 -3.87 -16.53
N CYS A 107 1.38 -3.48 -15.26
CA CYS A 107 2.60 -3.64 -14.48
C CYS A 107 2.32 -3.90 -13.00
N LEU A 108 3.27 -4.51 -12.30
CA LEU A 108 3.33 -4.46 -10.86
C LEU A 108 3.98 -3.14 -10.47
N TYR A 109 3.23 -2.25 -9.84
CA TYR A 109 3.74 -1.02 -9.25
C TYR A 109 4.19 -1.29 -7.82
N CYS A 110 5.38 -0.80 -7.46
CA CYS A 110 5.96 -0.92 -6.13
C CYS A 110 6.41 0.46 -5.65
N GLN A 111 5.99 0.82 -4.44
CA GLN A 111 6.55 1.96 -3.73
C GLN A 111 7.66 1.46 -2.81
N ILE A 112 8.83 2.11 -2.89
CA ILE A 112 10.02 1.72 -2.15
C ILE A 112 10.36 2.82 -1.16
N SER A 113 10.50 2.45 0.12
CA SER A 113 11.05 3.32 1.15
C SER A 113 12.58 3.31 1.07
N ASN A 114 13.14 4.09 0.14
CA ASN A 114 14.58 4.18 -0.06
C ASN A 114 15.01 5.58 -0.51
N GLN A 115 16.24 5.98 -0.14
CA GLN A 115 16.81 7.29 -0.46
C GLN A 115 17.29 7.43 -1.91
N ASP A 116 17.43 6.31 -2.64
CA ASP A 116 17.90 6.31 -4.02
C ASP A 116 16.74 6.19 -5.03
N VAL A 117 15.66 5.50 -4.62
CA VAL A 117 14.55 5.07 -5.49
C VAL A 117 13.27 5.11 -4.69
N SER A 118 12.29 5.86 -5.18
CA SER A 118 10.96 5.94 -4.57
C SER A 118 9.96 4.97 -5.20
N GLU A 119 10.08 4.70 -6.50
CA GLU A 119 9.10 3.93 -7.26
C GLU A 119 9.77 2.97 -8.25
N VAL A 120 9.24 1.74 -8.31
CA VAL A 120 9.64 0.71 -9.26
C VAL A 120 8.42 0.08 -9.89
N ARG A 121 8.46 -0.13 -11.21
CA ARG A 121 7.45 -0.88 -11.96
C ARG A 121 8.09 -2.08 -12.63
N PHE A 122 7.50 -3.25 -12.43
CA PHE A 122 7.83 -4.47 -13.15
C PHE A 122 6.77 -4.76 -14.19
N VAL A 123 7.17 -4.93 -15.45
CA VAL A 123 6.29 -5.11 -16.59
C VAL A 123 6.56 -6.49 -17.19
N PRO A 124 5.78 -7.51 -16.82
CA PRO A 124 5.86 -8.84 -17.44
C PRO A 124 5.31 -8.84 -18.87
N ALA A 125 5.57 -9.93 -19.59
CA ALA A 125 5.11 -10.08 -20.98
C ALA A 125 3.59 -10.31 -21.12
N ASP A 126 2.95 -10.89 -20.09
CA ASP A 126 1.54 -11.27 -20.11
C ASP A 126 0.87 -11.12 -18.73
N ASP A 127 -0.46 -10.99 -18.73
CA ASP A 127 -1.26 -10.75 -17.51
C ASP A 127 -1.25 -11.96 -16.54
N LYS A 128 -1.03 -13.17 -17.05
CA LYS A 128 -0.90 -14.37 -16.21
C LYS A 128 0.39 -14.29 -15.39
N THR A 129 1.51 -13.98 -16.04
CA THR A 129 2.80 -13.77 -15.37
C THR A 129 2.73 -12.59 -14.42
N LEU A 130 1.99 -11.52 -14.76
CA LEU A 130 1.75 -10.41 -13.85
C LEU A 130 1.05 -10.83 -12.56
N GLN A 131 0.03 -11.70 -12.66
CA GLN A 131 -0.61 -12.26 -11.47
C GLN A 131 0.35 -13.16 -10.67
N GLU A 132 1.13 -14.01 -11.33
CA GLU A 132 2.11 -14.88 -10.65
C GLU A 132 3.21 -14.07 -9.95
N VAL A 133 3.67 -12.97 -10.55
CA VAL A 133 4.62 -12.03 -9.95
C VAL A 133 4.00 -11.37 -8.71
N PHE A 134 2.75 -10.89 -8.80
CA PHE A 134 2.04 -10.34 -7.65
C PHE A 134 1.90 -11.36 -6.51
N ASP A 135 1.48 -12.59 -6.81
CA ASP A 135 1.33 -13.65 -5.80
C ASP A 135 2.68 -14.00 -5.14
N ALA A 136 3.78 -13.95 -5.89
CA ALA A 136 5.12 -14.15 -5.36
C ALA A 136 5.54 -13.02 -4.40
N PHE A 137 5.23 -11.76 -4.73
CA PHE A 137 5.46 -10.62 -3.84
C PHE A 137 4.63 -10.71 -2.56
N CYS A 138 3.36 -11.10 -2.65
CA CYS A 138 2.51 -11.32 -1.47
C CYS A 138 3.12 -12.37 -0.55
N LYS A 139 3.52 -13.53 -1.08
CA LYS A 139 4.18 -14.58 -0.27
C LYS A 139 5.48 -14.10 0.35
N SER A 140 6.27 -13.31 -0.38
CA SER A 140 7.48 -12.69 0.17
C SER A 140 7.12 -11.75 1.33
N ALA A 141 6.14 -10.85 1.13
CA ALA A 141 5.67 -9.92 2.15
C ALA A 141 5.18 -10.63 3.43
N GLU A 142 4.45 -11.74 3.29
CA GLU A 142 3.93 -12.54 4.42
C GLU A 142 5.05 -13.08 5.32
N MET A 143 6.26 -13.28 4.79
CA MET A 143 7.42 -13.75 5.57
C MET A 143 8.28 -12.61 6.11
N ASN A 144 7.99 -11.36 5.75
CA ASN A 144 8.70 -10.17 6.23
C ASN A 144 7.70 -9.22 6.91
N PRO A 145 7.08 -9.64 8.04
CA PRO A 145 6.26 -8.73 8.81
C PRO A 145 7.12 -7.51 9.22
N TYR A 146 6.50 -6.34 9.27
CA TYR A 146 7.16 -5.19 9.88
C TYR A 146 7.38 -5.51 11.35
N ASP A 147 8.63 -5.38 11.79
CA ASP A 147 9.02 -5.56 13.18
C ASP A 147 8.54 -4.31 13.94
N ASP A 148 7.24 -4.26 14.20
CA ASP A 148 6.61 -3.24 15.03
C ASP A 148 6.79 -3.67 16.49
N ASP A 149 8.07 -3.71 16.90
CA ASP A 149 8.52 -3.91 18.27
C ASP A 149 8.51 -2.57 19.06
N GLU A 150 7.80 -1.55 18.56
CA GLU A 150 7.23 -0.56 19.45
C GLU A 150 5.96 -1.19 20.01
N ASP A 151 5.96 -1.46 21.31
CA ASP A 151 4.77 -1.65 22.14
C ASP A 151 3.84 -0.43 21.98
N ASP A 152 3.22 -0.25 20.81
CA ASP A 152 2.01 0.52 20.65
C ASP A 152 0.92 -0.32 21.34
N ASP A 153 0.94 -0.21 22.68
CA ASP A 153 -0.21 -0.23 23.58
C ASP A 153 -1.20 0.91 23.18
N ASP A 154 -1.43 1.04 21.88
CA ASP A 154 -2.31 1.97 21.22
C ASP A 154 -3.67 1.31 21.19
N GLY A 155 -4.22 1.22 22.40
CA GLY A 155 -5.63 1.38 22.68
C GLY A 155 -6.54 0.86 21.58
N TRP A 156 -7.04 -0.35 21.78
CA TRP A 156 -8.46 -0.55 21.49
C TRP A 156 -9.20 0.64 22.12
N ILE A 157 -9.71 1.56 21.27
CA ILE A 157 -10.57 2.67 21.67
C ILE A 157 -11.89 2.06 22.12
N CYS A 158 -11.87 1.45 23.29
CA CYS A 158 -13.02 1.22 24.12
C CYS A 158 -12.76 2.09 25.34
N ASP A 159 -12.98 3.40 25.18
CA ASP A 159 -13.11 4.30 26.32
C ASP A 159 -14.31 3.79 27.12
N GLU A 160 -14.05 2.99 28.16
CA GLU A 160 -15.10 2.36 28.98
C GLU A 160 -16.05 3.42 29.54
N ASP A 161 -15.53 4.62 29.78
CA ASP A 161 -16.28 5.82 30.15
C ASP A 161 -17.26 6.29 29.05
N GLU A 162 -16.85 6.29 27.77
CA GLU A 162 -17.74 6.64 26.64
C GLU A 162 -18.87 5.62 26.50
N VAL A 163 -18.56 4.33 26.62
CA VAL A 163 -19.54 3.24 26.56
C VAL A 163 -20.53 3.32 27.73
N ALA A 164 -20.05 3.61 28.94
CA ALA A 164 -20.87 3.78 30.13
C ALA A 164 -21.78 5.01 30.05
N ASP A 165 -21.27 6.13 29.55
CA ASP A 165 -22.05 7.36 29.38
C ASP A 165 -23.11 7.20 28.28
N GLY A 166 -22.78 6.54 27.16
CA GLY A 166 -23.75 6.17 26.12
C GLY A 166 -24.89 5.30 26.67
N ALA A 167 -24.58 4.31 27.51
CA ALA A 167 -25.59 3.46 28.15
C ALA A 167 -26.50 4.24 29.12
N ARG A 168 -25.93 5.17 29.91
CA ARG A 168 -26.71 6.04 30.82
C ARG A 168 -27.62 6.99 30.05
N ALA A 169 -27.13 7.59 28.98
CA ALA A 169 -27.91 8.48 28.12
C ALA A 169 -29.11 7.74 27.50
N ALA A 170 -28.91 6.52 27.02
CA ALA A 170 -29.98 5.68 26.47
C ALA A 170 -31.05 5.32 27.52
N GLN A 171 -30.63 4.97 28.74
CA GLN A 171 -31.55 4.68 29.85
C GLN A 171 -32.38 5.92 30.24
N LEU A 172 -31.75 7.08 30.28
CA LEU A 172 -32.43 8.35 30.59
C LEU A 172 -33.45 8.71 29.50
N ALA A 173 -33.10 8.53 28.22
CA ALA A 173 -34.00 8.77 27.10
C ALA A 173 -35.24 7.84 27.15
N ALA A 174 -35.04 6.55 27.39
CA ALA A 174 -36.15 5.59 27.52
C ALA A 174 -37.07 5.92 28.71
N HIS A 175 -36.50 6.40 29.81
CA HIS A 175 -37.28 6.84 30.97
C HIS A 175 -38.12 8.09 30.65
N PHE A 176 -37.55 9.07 29.93
CA PHE A 176 -38.29 10.26 29.48
C PHE A 176 -39.42 9.90 28.53
N ASP A 177 -39.20 8.98 27.59
CA ASP A 177 -40.23 8.51 26.67
C ASP A 177 -41.40 7.84 27.40
N SER A 178 -41.09 7.04 28.43
CA SER A 178 -42.13 6.42 29.29
C SER A 178 -42.93 7.43 30.13
N MET A 179 -42.38 8.61 30.42
CA MET A 179 -43.04 9.65 31.22
C MET A 179 -43.84 10.66 30.38
N LEU A 180 -43.62 10.68 29.06
CA LEU A 180 -44.37 11.53 28.13
C LEU A 180 -45.81 11.03 28.01
N GLN A 181 -46.71 11.65 28.76
CA GLN A 181 -48.15 11.45 28.61
C GLN A 181 -48.66 12.33 27.48
N VAL A 182 -48.92 11.72 26.32
CA VAL A 182 -49.57 12.42 25.20
C VAL A 182 -51.00 12.77 25.63
N SER A 183 -51.32 14.06 25.65
CA SER A 183 -52.67 14.52 25.98
C SER A 183 -53.66 14.01 24.92
N PRO A 184 -54.89 13.59 25.29
CA PRO A 184 -55.87 13.04 24.33
C PRO A 184 -56.21 13.98 23.16
N GLY A 185 -55.97 15.29 23.30
CA GLY A 185 -56.14 16.29 22.24
C GLY A 185 -55.12 16.21 21.10
N LEU A 186 -53.97 15.55 21.30
CA LEU A 186 -52.93 15.39 20.28
C LEU A 186 -53.00 14.03 19.56
N GLN A 187 -53.68 13.03 20.14
CA GLN A 187 -53.86 11.70 19.50
C GLN A 187 -54.95 11.70 18.42
N ASN A 188 -55.93 12.62 18.51
CA ASN A 188 -57.00 12.80 17.52
C ASN A 188 -56.88 14.10 16.72
N GLY A 189 -55.78 14.85 16.89
CA GLY A 189 -55.52 16.07 16.15
C GLY A 189 -55.00 15.72 14.77
N SER A 190 -55.82 15.90 13.73
CA SER A 190 -55.36 16.02 12.36
C SER A 190 -54.12 16.92 12.34
N THR A 191 -52.99 16.43 11.84
CA THR A 191 -51.89 17.30 11.45
C THR A 191 -52.39 18.19 10.32
N GLU A 192 -52.92 19.36 10.65
CA GLU A 192 -53.32 20.34 9.65
C GLU A 192 -52.05 20.78 8.91
N ALA A 193 -51.97 20.43 7.62
CA ALA A 193 -50.88 20.82 6.75
C ALA A 193 -50.87 22.37 6.66
N GLY A 194 -49.81 23.00 7.16
CA GLY A 194 -49.64 24.45 7.11
C GLY A 194 -49.08 25.12 8.37
N GLN A 195 -48.79 24.37 9.44
CA GLN A 195 -48.30 24.95 10.71
C GLN A 195 -46.84 25.47 10.66
N PHE A 196 -46.20 25.48 9.49
CA PHE A 196 -44.80 25.92 9.29
C PHE A 196 -44.66 26.94 8.14
N ASP A 197 -45.70 27.74 7.86
CA ASP A 197 -45.72 28.64 6.68
C ASP A 197 -45.73 30.14 7.04
N ASP A 198 -45.48 30.55 8.29
CA ASP A 198 -45.52 31.96 8.72
C ASP A 198 -44.17 32.53 9.19
N ALA A 199 -43.05 31.95 8.76
CA ALA A 199 -41.76 32.62 8.87
C ALA A 199 -41.61 33.64 7.72
N ASP A 200 -42.31 34.78 7.83
CA ASP A 200 -42.12 35.92 6.93
C ASP A 200 -40.69 36.49 7.13
N GLU A 201 -39.84 36.37 6.10
CA GLU A 201 -38.43 36.84 6.07
C GLU A 201 -38.24 38.38 6.06
N ASP A 202 -39.25 39.18 6.42
CA ASP A 202 -39.26 40.64 6.23
C ASP A 202 -38.85 41.48 7.47
N SER A 203 -37.98 40.95 8.35
CA SER A 203 -37.38 41.74 9.46
C SER A 203 -35.86 41.88 9.37
N LEU A 204 -35.32 41.97 8.15
CA LEU A 204 -33.98 42.48 7.89
C LEU A 204 -34.02 43.84 7.19
N LEU A 205 -34.32 44.89 7.96
CA LEU A 205 -33.83 46.25 7.72
C LEU A 205 -33.36 46.90 9.02
#